data_AF-A0A973GME3-F1
#
_entry.id   AF-A0A973GME3-F1
#
_cell.length_a   1.000
_cell.length_b   1.000
_cell.length_c   1.000
_cell.angle_alpha   90.00
_cell.angle_beta   90.00
_cell.angle_gamma   90.00
#
_symmetry.space_group_name_H-M   'P 1'
#
loop_
_entity.id
_entity.type
_entity.pdbx_description
1 polymer ?
#
loop_
_entity_poly.entity_id
_entity_poly.type
_entity_poly.pdbx_seq_one_letter_code
_entity_poly.pdbx_strand_id
1 'polypeptide(L)'
;MLSNAILKLAEDLRATIGPVWSKSSSHKSVLELAGPNEGIGQCGVSSFLLYDALSKAFPDVKTKITKGSVVGKDGQTLIPFHVWVEVLIDGKTWNLDITFDQSGHDAVPIYFQPGDNGDVIFVSKRYLSKKDLKGDFDRRYQLVKDSINNGEDHCCEEAKLDIGKYLQVGDGPGKGLLVVGESPAGNGWRASGRAFYTPDGKLVPTGKNFLVNLKQIDESIGLDNISFTEIAKCYVANNRKILHSCASKTWNHFVSQIEYINPKLIVLLGKKTTDIFNDLADCDLSVGSMAAIKINGRDYHILPIYHPSPLNPKRVQNANYIESNLKRIRKLLSL
;
A
#
# COMPACT_ATOMS: atom_id res chain seq x y z
N MET A 1 -7.20 7.44 -35.89
CA MET A 1 -8.19 6.76 -35.03
C MET A 1 -7.55 5.64 -34.22
N LEU A 2 -6.84 4.69 -34.87
CA LEU A 2 -6.15 3.59 -34.17
C LEU A 2 -5.12 4.08 -33.13
N SER A 3 -4.31 5.08 -33.48
CA SER A 3 -3.35 5.72 -32.57
C SER A 3 -3.99 6.25 -31.29
N ASN A 4 -5.14 6.94 -31.39
CA ASN A 4 -5.85 7.49 -30.24
C ASN A 4 -6.43 6.38 -29.35
N ALA A 5 -6.92 5.28 -29.94
CA ALA A 5 -7.43 4.14 -29.17
C ALA A 5 -6.30 3.42 -28.41
N ILE A 6 -5.13 3.26 -29.02
CA ILE A 6 -3.94 2.71 -28.38
C ILE A 6 -3.46 3.59 -27.23
N LEU A 7 -3.41 4.91 -27.45
CA LEU A 7 -3.05 5.87 -26.40
C LEU A 7 -4.02 5.81 -25.23
N LYS A 8 -5.33 5.77 -25.50
CA LYS A 8 -6.36 5.67 -24.48
C LYS A 8 -6.24 4.38 -23.65
N LEU A 9 -5.99 3.24 -24.29
CA LEU A 9 -5.72 1.98 -23.58
C LEU A 9 -4.50 2.10 -22.66
N ALA A 10 -3.43 2.75 -23.12
CA ALA A 10 -2.22 2.95 -22.34
C ALA A 10 -2.48 3.85 -21.12
N GLU A 11 -3.28 4.91 -21.27
CA GLU A 11 -3.73 5.78 -20.18
C GLU A 11 -4.54 5.01 -19.14
N ASP A 12 -5.54 4.25 -19.58
CA ASP A 12 -6.42 3.49 -18.69
C ASP A 12 -5.63 2.40 -17.94
N LEU A 13 -4.70 1.72 -18.62
CA LEU A 13 -3.81 0.76 -17.99
C LEU A 13 -2.91 1.44 -16.96
N ARG A 14 -2.28 2.57 -17.31
CA ARG A 14 -1.41 3.30 -16.39
C ARG A 14 -2.16 3.73 -15.14
N ALA A 15 -3.38 4.27 -15.28
CA ALA A 15 -4.23 4.65 -14.15
C ALA A 15 -4.58 3.45 -13.26
N THR A 16 -4.69 2.26 -13.84
CA THR A 16 -4.94 1.01 -13.11
C THR A 16 -3.72 0.50 -12.37
N ILE A 17 -2.54 0.54 -12.98
CA ILE A 17 -1.32 -0.07 -12.42
C ILE A 17 -0.49 0.88 -11.55
N GLY A 18 -0.59 2.19 -11.79
CA GLY A 18 0.15 3.21 -11.06
C GLY A 18 -0.04 3.12 -9.53
N PRO A 19 -1.29 3.02 -9.03
CA PRO A 19 -1.57 2.92 -7.59
C PRO A 19 -1.05 1.63 -6.92
N VAL A 20 -0.71 0.60 -7.70
CA VAL A 20 -0.18 -0.68 -7.17
C VAL A 20 1.33 -0.82 -7.36
N TRP A 21 1.98 0.14 -8.02
CA TRP A 21 3.43 0.18 -8.09
C TRP A 21 3.99 0.47 -6.71
N SER A 22 4.95 -0.35 -6.30
CA SER A 22 5.70 -0.12 -5.07
C SER A 22 7.14 -0.55 -5.25
N LYS A 23 7.96 -0.30 -4.22
CA LYS A 23 9.33 -0.80 -4.16
C LYS A 23 9.40 -2.33 -4.35
N SER A 24 8.35 -3.06 -3.97
CA SER A 24 8.24 -4.51 -4.15
C SER A 24 8.19 -4.94 -5.61
N SER A 25 7.62 -4.10 -6.48
CA SER A 25 7.47 -4.34 -7.91
C SER A 25 8.57 -3.67 -8.73
N SER A 26 9.35 -2.77 -8.11
CA SER A 26 10.51 -2.10 -8.71
C SER A 26 11.63 -3.07 -9.07
N HIS A 27 12.34 -2.78 -10.17
CA HIS A 27 13.55 -3.51 -10.51
C HIS A 27 14.65 -3.27 -9.46
N LYS A 28 15.39 -4.33 -9.10
CA LYS A 28 16.42 -4.29 -8.05
C LYS A 28 17.47 -3.18 -8.20
N SER A 29 17.80 -2.80 -9.43
CA SER A 29 18.83 -1.79 -9.72
C SER A 29 18.44 -0.36 -9.33
N VAL A 30 17.17 -0.12 -9.01
CA VAL A 30 16.67 1.22 -8.66
C VAL A 30 16.01 1.25 -7.28
N LEU A 31 16.15 0.19 -6.48
CA LEU A 31 15.52 0.12 -5.15
C LEU A 31 15.97 1.24 -4.21
N GLU A 32 17.22 1.72 -4.35
CA GLU A 32 17.74 2.83 -3.55
C GLU A 32 17.18 4.18 -3.98
N LEU A 33 16.80 4.30 -5.25
CA LEU A 33 16.21 5.50 -5.82
C LEU A 33 14.67 5.52 -5.64
N ALA A 34 14.05 4.37 -5.38
CA ALA A 34 12.60 4.25 -5.24
C ALA A 34 12.11 4.86 -3.93
N GLY A 35 11.28 5.91 -4.05
CA GLY A 35 10.56 6.50 -2.94
C GLY A 35 9.46 5.57 -2.40
N PRO A 36 9.01 5.75 -1.14
CA PRO A 36 8.02 4.88 -0.50
C PRO A 36 6.64 4.90 -1.20
N ASN A 37 6.32 5.92 -2.00
CA ASN A 37 5.07 5.99 -2.79
C ASN A 37 5.33 6.22 -4.29
N GLU A 38 6.57 6.08 -4.75
CA GLU A 38 6.99 6.34 -6.13
C GLU A 38 7.68 5.09 -6.67
N GLY A 39 6.89 4.17 -7.22
CA GLY A 39 7.43 3.00 -7.85
C GLY A 39 8.20 3.39 -9.11
N ILE A 40 9.52 3.43 -9.04
CA ILE A 40 10.41 3.59 -10.21
C ILE A 40 10.93 2.23 -10.70
N GLY A 41 11.43 2.18 -11.93
CA GLY A 41 11.94 0.94 -12.53
C GLY A 41 10.85 -0.10 -12.79
N GLN A 42 9.63 0.37 -13.04
CA GLN A 42 8.47 -0.47 -13.38
C GLN A 42 8.40 -0.76 -14.89
N CYS A 43 9.33 -0.22 -15.68
CA CYS A 43 9.31 -0.25 -17.15
C CYS A 43 9.19 -1.67 -17.71
N GLY A 44 9.88 -2.65 -17.09
CA GLY A 44 9.76 -4.05 -17.46
C GLY A 44 8.35 -4.60 -17.24
N VAL A 45 7.86 -4.57 -15.99
CA VAL A 45 6.55 -5.16 -15.64
C VAL A 45 5.42 -4.45 -16.38
N SER A 46 5.46 -3.12 -16.42
CA SER A 46 4.45 -2.29 -17.09
C SER A 46 4.42 -2.51 -18.59
N SER A 47 5.59 -2.67 -19.24
CA SER A 47 5.65 -2.98 -20.67
C SER A 47 5.08 -4.36 -21.01
N PHE A 48 5.29 -5.37 -20.15
CA PHE A 48 4.68 -6.69 -20.36
C PHE A 48 3.15 -6.66 -20.18
N LEU A 49 2.65 -5.91 -19.19
CA LEU A 49 1.21 -5.72 -19.00
C LEU A 49 0.59 -4.96 -20.16
N LEU A 50 1.25 -3.90 -20.62
CA LEU A 50 0.84 -3.11 -21.78
C LEU A 50 0.83 -3.95 -23.06
N TYR A 51 1.89 -4.75 -23.29
CA TYR A 51 1.95 -5.69 -24.40
C TYR A 51 0.77 -6.69 -24.37
N ASP A 52 0.49 -7.30 -23.21
CA ASP A 52 -0.62 -8.25 -23.09
C ASP A 52 -1.98 -7.55 -23.31
N ALA A 53 -2.15 -6.30 -22.84
CA ALA A 53 -3.37 -5.53 -23.04
C ALA A 53 -3.57 -5.15 -24.52
N LEU A 54 -2.53 -4.66 -25.19
CA LEU A 54 -2.56 -4.31 -26.61
C LEU A 54 -2.81 -5.55 -27.48
N SER A 55 -2.12 -6.66 -27.22
CA SER A 55 -2.27 -7.90 -27.99
C SER A 55 -3.70 -8.45 -27.91
N LYS A 56 -4.42 -8.19 -26.81
CA LYS A 56 -5.83 -8.59 -26.65
C LYS A 56 -6.79 -7.61 -27.30
N ALA A 57 -6.58 -6.31 -27.13
CA ALA A 57 -7.48 -5.27 -27.63
C ALA A 57 -7.33 -5.04 -29.15
N PHE A 58 -6.14 -5.25 -29.68
CA PHE A 58 -5.77 -4.95 -31.07
C PHE A 58 -4.96 -6.12 -31.68
N PRO A 59 -5.58 -7.29 -31.92
CA PRO A 59 -4.86 -8.50 -32.35
C PRO A 59 -4.12 -8.35 -33.69
N ASP A 60 -4.58 -7.45 -34.56
CA ASP A 60 -3.97 -7.19 -35.87
C ASP A 60 -2.79 -6.20 -35.80
N VAL A 61 -2.59 -5.54 -34.66
CA VAL A 61 -1.51 -4.57 -34.46
C VAL A 61 -0.26 -5.32 -34.01
N LYS A 62 0.82 -5.20 -34.79
CA LYS A 62 2.09 -5.83 -34.43
C LYS A 62 2.73 -5.05 -33.27
N THR A 63 2.90 -5.72 -32.14
CA THR A 63 3.56 -5.19 -30.94
C THR A 63 4.81 -5.99 -30.60
N LYS A 64 5.82 -5.32 -30.03
CA LYS A 64 7.03 -5.98 -29.49
C LYS A 64 7.43 -5.34 -28.17
N ILE A 65 7.97 -6.14 -27.26
CA ILE A 65 8.61 -5.61 -26.05
C ILE A 65 10.08 -5.41 -26.37
N THR A 66 10.56 -4.19 -26.19
CA THR A 66 11.93 -3.81 -26.51
C THR A 66 12.67 -3.40 -25.25
N LYS A 67 13.93 -3.82 -25.15
CA LYS A 67 14.90 -3.37 -24.17
C LYS A 67 16.03 -2.61 -24.86
N GLY A 68 16.42 -1.48 -24.29
CA GLY A 68 17.49 -0.67 -24.84
C GLY A 68 17.88 0.50 -23.95
N SER A 69 18.34 1.59 -24.57
CA SER A 69 18.73 2.82 -23.88
C SER A 69 17.91 3.99 -24.42
N VAL A 70 17.69 4.98 -23.58
CA VAL A 70 17.06 6.25 -23.93
C VAL A 70 18.15 7.31 -23.97
N VAL A 71 18.25 8.05 -25.07
CA VAL A 71 19.25 9.10 -25.27
C VAL A 71 18.57 10.43 -25.61
N GLY A 72 19.17 11.55 -25.23
CA GLY A 72 18.76 12.88 -25.68
C GLY A 72 19.15 13.13 -27.13
N LYS A 73 18.58 14.16 -27.75
CA LYS A 73 18.96 14.62 -29.10
C LYS A 73 20.45 14.96 -29.25
N ASP A 74 21.10 15.36 -28.18
CA ASP A 74 22.53 15.64 -28.11
C ASP A 74 23.41 14.38 -28.03
N GLY A 75 22.78 13.19 -27.99
CA GLY A 75 23.44 11.90 -27.85
C GLY A 75 23.76 11.52 -26.41
N GLN A 76 23.44 12.34 -25.42
CA GLN A 76 23.64 12.00 -24.02
C GLN A 76 22.73 10.83 -23.63
N THR A 77 23.28 9.81 -22.97
CA THR A 77 22.45 8.73 -22.42
C THR A 77 21.67 9.24 -21.21
N LEU A 78 20.34 9.26 -21.31
CA LEU A 78 19.42 9.61 -20.23
C LEU A 78 19.11 8.38 -19.37
N ILE A 79 18.75 7.26 -20.02
CA ILE A 79 18.44 6.00 -19.34
C ILE A 79 19.26 4.87 -19.98
N PRO A 80 20.25 4.29 -19.29
CA PRO A 80 21.11 3.28 -19.89
C PRO A 80 20.39 1.95 -20.15
N PHE A 81 19.37 1.62 -19.34
CA PHE A 81 18.58 0.41 -19.46
C PHE A 81 17.10 0.69 -19.24
N HIS A 82 16.31 0.50 -20.29
CA HIS A 82 14.88 0.74 -20.26
C HIS A 82 14.12 -0.31 -21.06
N VAL A 83 12.84 -0.51 -20.73
CA VAL A 83 11.95 -1.45 -21.42
C VAL A 83 10.67 -0.73 -21.81
N TRP A 84 10.27 -0.82 -23.07
CA TRP A 84 9.07 -0.20 -23.63
C TRP A 84 8.37 -1.14 -24.60
N VAL A 85 7.21 -0.72 -25.13
CA VAL A 85 6.49 -1.45 -26.19
C VAL A 85 6.63 -0.70 -27.51
N GLU A 86 7.11 -1.38 -28.54
CA GLU A 86 7.04 -0.91 -29.92
C GLU A 86 5.72 -1.35 -30.56
N VAL A 87 5.06 -0.43 -31.26
CA VAL A 87 3.78 -0.65 -31.93
C VAL A 87 3.88 -0.23 -33.40
N LEU A 88 3.53 -1.13 -34.33
CA LEU A 88 3.52 -0.81 -35.76
C LEU A 88 2.14 -0.26 -36.18
N ILE A 89 2.10 1.00 -36.60
CA ILE A 89 0.89 1.69 -37.05
C ILE A 89 1.20 2.34 -38.41
N ASP A 90 0.42 2.01 -39.43
CA ASP A 90 0.55 2.57 -40.79
C ASP A 90 1.98 2.48 -41.35
N GLY A 91 2.65 1.34 -41.10
CA GLY A 91 4.02 1.09 -41.56
C GLY A 91 5.11 1.81 -40.77
N LYS A 92 4.77 2.55 -39.71
CA LYS A 92 5.71 3.25 -38.82
C LYS A 92 5.76 2.63 -37.43
N THR A 93 6.95 2.56 -36.86
CA THR A 93 7.13 2.10 -35.47
C THR A 93 6.96 3.25 -34.51
N TRP A 94 6.09 3.05 -33.52
CA TRP A 94 5.83 3.95 -32.41
C TRP A 94 6.38 3.34 -31.13
N ASN A 95 7.11 4.12 -30.34
CA ASN A 95 7.50 3.73 -28.99
C ASN A 95 6.40 4.16 -28.03
N LEU A 96 5.88 3.20 -27.28
CA LEU A 96 4.88 3.40 -26.25
C LEU A 96 5.43 3.01 -24.89
N ASP A 97 5.44 3.97 -23.98
CA ASP A 97 5.98 3.81 -22.63
C ASP A 97 5.08 4.50 -21.60
N ILE A 98 4.59 3.71 -20.65
CA ILE A 98 3.73 4.19 -19.55
C ILE A 98 4.50 4.35 -18.24
N THR A 99 5.82 4.49 -18.29
CA THR A 99 6.71 4.63 -17.13
C THR A 99 7.83 5.63 -17.37
N PHE A 100 7.78 6.38 -18.47
CA PHE A 100 8.87 7.26 -18.89
C PHE A 100 9.16 8.37 -17.88
N ASP A 101 8.12 8.88 -17.23
CA ASP A 101 8.17 9.85 -16.14
C ASP A 101 8.91 9.36 -14.89
N GLN A 102 9.03 8.05 -14.68
CA GLN A 102 9.81 7.47 -13.57
C GLN A 102 11.32 7.74 -13.69
N SER A 103 11.77 8.32 -14.80
CA SER A 103 13.18 8.67 -15.03
C SER A 103 13.59 10.03 -14.46
N GLY A 104 12.64 10.85 -13.99
CA GLY A 104 12.94 12.16 -13.41
C GLY A 104 13.31 13.25 -14.43
N HIS A 105 13.23 12.97 -15.73
CA HIS A 105 13.53 13.93 -16.80
C HIS A 105 12.24 14.52 -17.39
N ASP A 106 11.69 15.61 -16.81
CA ASP A 106 10.57 16.46 -17.34
C ASP A 106 9.54 15.74 -18.24
N ALA A 107 9.13 14.54 -17.83
CA ALA A 107 8.60 13.56 -18.76
C ALA A 107 7.08 13.53 -18.75
N VAL A 108 6.52 13.49 -19.96
CA VAL A 108 5.11 13.16 -20.19
C VAL A 108 4.79 11.78 -19.57
N PRO A 109 3.67 11.61 -18.85
CA PRO A 109 3.31 10.35 -18.19
C PRO A 109 3.23 9.16 -19.14
N ILE A 110 3.00 9.41 -20.43
CA ILE A 110 3.02 8.41 -21.48
C ILE A 110 3.85 8.96 -22.63
N TYR A 111 4.91 8.25 -22.98
CA TYR A 111 5.64 8.52 -24.21
C TYR A 111 4.97 7.73 -25.33
N PHE A 112 4.43 8.41 -26.33
CA PHE A 112 3.88 7.80 -27.53
C PHE A 112 4.28 8.59 -28.77
N GLN A 113 5.47 8.30 -29.30
CA GLN A 113 6.03 9.01 -30.45
C GLN A 113 6.65 8.04 -31.47
N PRO A 114 6.72 8.43 -32.75
CA PRO A 114 7.52 7.72 -33.75
C PRO A 114 9.00 7.70 -33.33
N GLY A 115 9.71 6.62 -33.64
CA GLY A 115 11.08 6.34 -33.12
C GLY A 115 12.11 7.46 -33.18
N ASP A 116 11.96 8.40 -34.11
CA ASP A 116 12.94 9.45 -34.42
C ASP A 116 12.39 10.87 -34.22
N ASN A 117 11.15 11.03 -33.73
CA ASN A 117 10.46 12.32 -33.66
C ASN A 117 10.21 12.74 -32.21
N GLY A 118 11.23 13.29 -31.54
CA GLY A 118 11.14 13.87 -30.21
C GLY A 118 12.50 14.31 -29.67
N ASP A 119 12.54 15.05 -28.56
CA ASP A 119 13.79 15.45 -27.86
C ASP A 119 14.56 14.26 -27.25
N VAL A 120 13.95 13.08 -27.32
CA VAL A 120 14.41 11.82 -26.76
C VAL A 120 14.33 10.74 -27.84
N ILE A 121 15.37 9.91 -27.94
CA ILE A 121 15.51 8.80 -28.88
C ILE A 121 15.61 7.47 -28.12
N PHE A 122 14.82 6.49 -28.54
CA PHE A 122 14.84 5.14 -27.98
C PHE A 122 15.73 4.23 -28.83
N VAL A 123 16.88 3.86 -28.29
CA VAL A 123 17.87 3.03 -28.97
C VAL A 123 17.63 1.56 -28.60
N SER A 124 16.95 0.83 -29.49
CA SER A 124 16.67 -0.60 -29.34
C SER A 124 17.96 -1.42 -29.32
N LYS A 125 18.12 -2.30 -28.32
CA LYS A 125 19.25 -3.22 -28.20
C LYS A 125 18.83 -4.69 -28.32
N ARG A 126 17.63 -5.03 -27.83
CA ARG A 126 17.14 -6.42 -27.78
C ARG A 126 15.62 -6.48 -27.64
N TYR A 127 14.98 -7.45 -28.31
CA TYR A 127 13.58 -7.81 -28.08
C TYR A 127 13.44 -8.81 -26.93
N LEU A 128 12.39 -8.65 -26.12
CA LEU A 128 12.06 -9.53 -25.00
C LEU A 128 10.83 -10.41 -25.32
N SER A 129 10.81 -11.59 -24.71
CA SER A 129 9.76 -12.59 -24.83
C SER A 129 9.26 -13.03 -23.45
N LYS A 130 8.14 -13.77 -23.39
CA LYS A 130 7.67 -14.38 -22.14
C LYS A 130 8.69 -15.33 -21.50
N LYS A 131 9.63 -15.90 -22.26
CA LYS A 131 10.68 -16.78 -21.71
C LYS A 131 11.75 -15.99 -20.92
N ASP A 132 11.80 -14.67 -21.10
CA ASP A 132 12.66 -13.77 -20.34
C ASP A 132 12.05 -13.41 -18.97
N LEU A 133 10.77 -13.77 -18.73
CA LEU A 133 10.12 -13.73 -17.41
C LEU A 133 10.70 -14.85 -16.54
N LYS A 134 11.82 -14.60 -15.86
CA LYS A 134 12.42 -15.56 -14.93
C LYS A 134 12.80 -14.91 -13.60
N GLY A 135 12.71 -15.70 -12.54
CA GLY A 135 13.12 -15.31 -11.19
C GLY A 135 12.40 -14.06 -10.71
N ASP A 136 13.17 -13.04 -10.34
CA ASP A 136 12.67 -11.79 -9.78
C ASP A 136 11.66 -11.07 -10.69
N PHE A 137 11.81 -11.14 -12.02
CA PHE A 137 10.85 -10.51 -12.92
C PHE A 137 9.46 -11.12 -12.77
N ASP A 138 9.35 -12.45 -12.85
CA ASP A 138 8.07 -13.15 -12.84
C ASP A 138 7.32 -12.89 -11.53
N ARG A 139 8.04 -12.95 -10.40
CA ARG A 139 7.49 -12.56 -9.10
C ARG A 139 6.88 -11.15 -9.12
N ARG A 140 7.63 -10.14 -9.59
CA ARG A 140 7.15 -8.75 -9.63
C ARG A 140 5.97 -8.56 -10.58
N TYR A 141 5.97 -9.28 -11.70
CA TYR A 141 4.86 -9.27 -12.64
C TYR A 141 3.58 -9.88 -12.05
N GLN A 142 3.68 -11.02 -11.36
CA GLN A 142 2.52 -11.63 -10.67
C GLN A 142 2.02 -10.74 -9.52
N LEU A 143 2.92 -10.15 -8.72
CA LEU A 143 2.54 -9.23 -7.65
C LEU A 143 1.67 -8.07 -8.14
N VAL A 144 2.04 -7.44 -9.26
CA VAL A 144 1.25 -6.35 -9.84
C VAL A 144 -0.08 -6.87 -10.40
N LYS A 145 -0.08 -8.02 -11.10
CA LYS A 145 -1.31 -8.65 -11.59
C LYS A 145 -2.31 -8.98 -10.49
N ASP A 146 -1.85 -9.62 -9.44
CA ASP A 146 -2.70 -10.04 -8.33
C ASP A 146 -3.25 -8.81 -7.60
N SER A 147 -2.42 -7.77 -7.42
CA SER A 147 -2.85 -6.49 -6.86
C SER A 147 -3.96 -5.83 -7.69
N ILE A 148 -3.83 -5.82 -9.03
CA ILE A 148 -4.87 -5.28 -9.92
C ILE A 148 -6.17 -6.08 -9.79
N ASN A 149 -6.08 -7.42 -9.85
CA ASN A 149 -7.25 -8.29 -9.85
C ASN A 149 -8.02 -8.27 -8.52
N ASN A 150 -7.29 -8.12 -7.41
CA ASN A 150 -7.87 -8.15 -6.07
C ASN A 150 -8.11 -6.76 -5.49
N GLY A 151 -7.62 -5.70 -6.15
CA GLY A 151 -7.59 -4.34 -5.61
C GLY A 151 -6.61 -4.14 -4.46
N GLU A 152 -5.67 -5.06 -4.24
CA GLU A 152 -4.69 -5.02 -3.14
C GLU A 152 -3.62 -3.92 -3.34
N ASP A 153 -2.99 -3.50 -2.25
CA ASP A 153 -1.89 -2.52 -2.24
C ASP A 153 -0.82 -2.96 -1.21
N HIS A 154 0.35 -3.34 -1.73
CA HIS A 154 1.42 -4.03 -1.00
C HIS A 154 2.64 -3.14 -0.80
N CYS A 155 2.87 -2.79 0.47
CA CYS A 155 4.01 -2.02 0.94
C CYS A 155 4.99 -2.84 1.82
N CYS A 156 4.73 -4.14 2.03
CA CYS A 156 5.48 -4.97 2.98
C CYS A 156 6.91 -5.34 2.53
N GLU A 157 7.29 -5.00 1.31
CA GLU A 157 8.65 -5.19 0.79
C GLU A 157 9.38 -3.84 0.62
N GLU A 158 8.78 -2.75 1.12
CA GLU A 158 9.42 -1.45 1.11
C GLU A 158 10.53 -1.41 2.15
N ALA A 159 11.78 -1.21 1.70
CA ALA A 159 12.94 -1.25 2.60
C ALA A 159 12.89 -0.20 3.73
N LYS A 160 12.14 0.90 3.56
CA LYS A 160 11.90 1.93 4.57
C LYS A 160 10.50 2.50 4.39
N LEU A 161 9.56 2.01 5.19
CA LEU A 161 8.24 2.64 5.32
C LEU A 161 8.40 3.93 6.14
N ASP A 162 7.87 5.03 5.62
CA ASP A 162 7.77 6.29 6.38
C ASP A 162 6.99 6.07 7.67
N ILE A 163 7.47 6.61 8.80
CA ILE A 163 6.86 6.40 10.11
C ILE A 163 5.38 6.79 10.15
N GLY A 164 4.98 7.78 9.35
CA GLY A 164 3.61 8.27 9.20
C GLY A 164 2.73 7.39 8.30
N LYS A 165 3.27 6.37 7.61
CA LYS A 165 2.49 5.49 6.73
C LYS A 165 1.43 4.76 7.54
N TYR A 166 0.18 5.08 7.24
CA TYR A 166 -1.00 4.56 7.94
C TYR A 166 -0.94 4.78 9.46
N LEU A 167 -0.46 5.95 9.88
CA LEU A 167 -0.44 6.37 11.26
C LEU A 167 -1.19 7.70 11.44
N GLN A 168 -2.16 7.70 12.34
CA GLN A 168 -2.72 8.91 12.93
C GLN A 168 -2.12 9.06 14.32
N VAL A 169 -1.57 10.24 14.62
CA VAL A 169 -1.04 10.58 15.95
C VAL A 169 -2.13 11.33 16.72
N GLY A 170 -2.49 10.80 17.88
CA GLY A 170 -3.44 11.42 18.78
C GLY A 170 -2.84 12.56 19.59
N ASP A 171 -3.70 13.38 20.16
CA ASP A 171 -3.34 14.53 20.99
C ASP A 171 -4.27 14.64 22.22
N GLY A 172 -4.05 15.67 23.04
CA GLY A 172 -4.92 15.98 24.17
C GLY A 172 -5.19 14.79 25.10
N PRO A 173 -6.46 14.58 25.53
CA PRO A 173 -6.86 13.47 26.40
C PRO A 173 -6.67 12.07 25.79
N GLY A 174 -6.66 11.96 24.45
CA GLY A 174 -6.53 10.68 23.74
C GLY A 174 -5.08 10.30 23.41
N LYS A 175 -4.09 11.18 23.59
CA LYS A 175 -2.68 10.97 23.22
C LYS A 175 -2.05 9.68 23.78
N GLY A 176 -2.51 9.24 24.95
CA GLY A 176 -2.01 8.04 25.61
C GLY A 176 -2.60 6.73 25.07
N LEU A 177 -3.59 6.82 24.17
CA LEU A 177 -4.31 5.69 23.62
C LEU A 177 -3.90 5.45 22.16
N LEU A 178 -3.38 4.26 21.89
CA LEU A 178 -3.18 3.74 20.54
C LEU A 178 -4.23 2.68 20.24
N VAL A 179 -4.92 2.82 19.11
CA VAL A 179 -5.88 1.86 18.61
C VAL A 179 -5.30 1.16 17.39
N VAL A 180 -5.39 -0.17 17.35
CA VAL A 180 -4.76 -1.00 16.33
C VAL A 180 -5.82 -1.83 15.61
N GLY A 181 -6.01 -1.57 14.31
CA GLY A 181 -6.84 -2.37 13.42
C GLY A 181 -6.11 -3.55 12.77
N GLU A 182 -6.79 -4.21 11.83
CA GLU A 182 -6.31 -5.37 11.07
C GLU A 182 -5.43 -4.99 9.85
N SER A 183 -5.95 -4.18 8.94
CA SER A 183 -5.29 -3.73 7.70
C SER A 183 -6.02 -2.51 7.12
N PRO A 184 -5.34 -1.63 6.35
CA PRO A 184 -5.95 -0.42 5.80
C PRO A 184 -7.18 -0.73 4.96
N ALA A 185 -8.28 -0.01 5.18
CA ALA A 185 -9.51 -0.17 4.38
C ALA A 185 -9.40 0.55 3.02
N GLY A 186 -9.85 -0.10 1.94
CA GLY A 186 -9.80 0.44 0.57
C GLY A 186 -10.49 1.80 0.41
N ASN A 187 -11.77 1.91 0.79
CA ASN A 187 -12.53 3.16 0.71
C ASN A 187 -12.55 3.95 2.04
N GLY A 188 -11.70 3.56 3.00
CA GLY A 188 -11.60 4.18 4.32
C GLY A 188 -10.25 4.86 4.46
N TRP A 189 -9.41 4.31 5.32
CA TRP A 189 -8.10 4.87 5.65
C TRP A 189 -7.23 5.19 4.43
N ARG A 190 -7.17 4.30 3.43
CA ARG A 190 -6.33 4.50 2.24
C ARG A 190 -6.71 5.74 1.44
N ALA A 191 -8.01 5.96 1.30
CA ALA A 191 -8.53 7.03 0.46
C ALA A 191 -8.76 8.34 1.25
N SER A 192 -9.09 8.26 2.54
CA SER A 192 -9.35 9.43 3.38
C SER A 192 -8.12 9.95 4.13
N GLY A 193 -7.10 9.10 4.32
CA GLY A 193 -5.98 9.39 5.23
C GLY A 193 -6.36 9.44 6.71
N ARG A 194 -7.59 9.07 7.08
CA ARG A 194 -8.14 9.27 8.44
C ARG A 194 -8.88 8.05 8.97
N ALA A 195 -8.72 7.80 10.27
CA ALA A 195 -9.35 6.70 10.99
C ALA A 195 -10.86 6.71 10.92
N PHE A 196 -11.48 5.65 10.38
CA PHE A 196 -12.94 5.48 10.39
C PHE A 196 -13.74 6.54 9.62
N TYR A 197 -13.11 7.32 8.74
CA TYR A 197 -13.82 8.24 7.86
C TYR A 197 -13.73 7.78 6.41
N THR A 198 -14.78 8.10 5.66
CA THR A 198 -14.75 8.07 4.20
C THR A 198 -14.03 9.31 3.65
N PRO A 199 -13.63 9.33 2.37
CA PRO A 199 -12.97 10.49 1.75
C PRO A 199 -13.80 11.79 1.80
N ASP A 200 -15.13 11.69 1.80
CA ASP A 200 -16.05 12.82 1.98
C ASP A 200 -16.26 13.23 3.45
N GLY A 201 -15.43 12.71 4.36
CA GLY A 201 -15.43 13.09 5.78
C GLY A 201 -16.57 12.49 6.60
N LYS A 202 -17.32 11.52 6.08
CA LYS A 202 -18.40 10.87 6.83
C LYS A 202 -17.86 9.77 7.73
N LEU A 203 -18.34 9.76 8.97
CA LEU A 203 -17.98 8.74 9.95
C LEU A 203 -18.62 7.39 9.58
N VAL A 204 -17.80 6.35 9.40
CA VAL A 204 -18.27 5.00 9.05
C VAL A 204 -18.91 4.30 10.24
N PRO A 205 -19.80 3.30 10.02
CA PRO A 205 -20.49 2.60 11.10
C PRO A 205 -19.58 2.00 12.18
N THR A 206 -18.44 1.43 11.80
CA THR A 206 -17.43 0.93 12.75
C THR A 206 -16.92 2.05 13.66
N GLY A 207 -16.65 3.23 13.11
CA GLY A 207 -16.22 4.40 13.89
C GLY A 207 -17.29 4.88 14.86
N LYS A 208 -18.56 4.92 14.43
CA LYS A 208 -19.69 5.26 15.31
C LYS A 208 -19.76 4.34 16.52
N ASN A 209 -19.66 3.04 16.30
CA ASN A 209 -19.69 2.05 17.38
C ASN A 209 -18.47 2.19 18.30
N PHE A 210 -17.29 2.40 17.73
CA PHE A 210 -16.08 2.55 18.53
C PHE A 210 -16.05 3.86 19.33
N LEU A 211 -16.63 4.93 18.80
CA LEU A 211 -16.77 6.19 19.54
C LEU A 211 -17.57 5.98 20.83
N VAL A 212 -18.61 5.14 20.84
CA VAL A 212 -19.34 4.79 22.06
C VAL A 212 -18.41 4.15 23.10
N ASN A 213 -17.51 3.27 22.66
CA ASN A 213 -16.49 2.67 23.54
C ASN A 213 -15.52 3.71 24.10
N LEU A 214 -15.08 4.67 23.29
CA LEU A 214 -14.20 5.75 23.73
C LEU A 214 -14.87 6.66 24.77
N LYS A 215 -16.15 7.01 24.57
CA LYS A 215 -16.90 7.87 25.51
C LYS A 215 -17.13 7.22 26.88
N GLN A 216 -17.17 5.89 26.95
CA GLN A 216 -17.18 5.18 28.23
C GLN A 216 -15.88 5.38 29.02
N ILE A 217 -14.74 5.53 28.33
CA ILE A 217 -13.47 5.83 28.98
C ILE A 217 -13.52 7.25 29.51
N ASP A 218 -13.76 8.23 28.63
CA ASP A 218 -13.88 9.64 28.98
C ASP A 218 -14.58 10.42 27.86
N GLU A 219 -15.45 11.37 28.22
CA GLU A 219 -16.23 12.18 27.28
C GLU A 219 -15.36 13.07 26.39
N SER A 220 -14.13 13.39 26.80
CA SER A 220 -13.18 14.20 26.03
C SER A 220 -12.38 13.40 25.00
N ILE A 221 -12.40 12.06 25.05
CA ILE A 221 -11.74 11.21 24.05
C ILE A 221 -12.65 11.05 22.82
N GLY A 222 -12.07 11.26 21.64
CA GLY A 222 -12.73 11.11 20.34
C GLY A 222 -11.84 10.41 19.33
N LEU A 223 -12.38 10.09 18.15
CA LEU A 223 -11.62 9.39 17.12
C LEU A 223 -10.44 10.22 16.56
N ASP A 224 -10.49 11.53 16.71
CA ASP A 224 -9.49 12.45 16.15
C ASP A 224 -8.33 12.73 17.09
N ASN A 225 -8.51 12.51 18.39
CA ASN A 225 -7.47 12.75 19.39
C ASN A 225 -6.81 11.47 19.92
N ILE A 226 -7.18 10.31 19.37
CA ILE A 226 -6.48 9.04 19.61
C ILE A 226 -5.43 8.80 18.54
N SER A 227 -4.39 8.03 18.90
CA SER A 227 -3.52 7.47 17.89
C SER A 227 -4.19 6.24 17.28
N PHE A 228 -4.02 6.04 15.97
CA PHE A 228 -4.49 4.84 15.30
C PHE A 228 -3.48 4.34 14.27
N THR A 229 -3.33 3.02 14.19
CA THR A 229 -2.69 2.37 13.06
C THR A 229 -3.29 0.98 12.81
N GLU A 230 -2.79 0.27 11.80
CA GLU A 230 -3.19 -1.10 11.43
C GLU A 230 -2.03 -2.06 11.70
N ILE A 231 -2.27 -3.30 12.15
CA ILE A 231 -1.15 -4.23 12.42
C ILE A 231 -0.42 -4.63 11.12
N ALA A 232 -1.15 -4.84 10.03
CA ALA A 232 -0.58 -4.93 8.69
C ALA A 232 -0.61 -3.55 8.02
N LYS A 233 0.41 -3.19 7.25
CA LYS A 233 0.40 -1.94 6.45
C LYS A 233 -0.07 -2.14 5.02
N CYS A 234 -0.20 -3.36 4.55
CA CYS A 234 -0.73 -3.64 3.21
C CYS A 234 -2.24 -3.67 3.24
N TYR A 235 -2.89 -3.14 2.21
CA TYR A 235 -4.29 -3.43 1.96
C TYR A 235 -4.42 -4.76 1.26
N VAL A 236 -4.99 -5.71 1.96
CA VAL A 236 -5.13 -7.10 1.52
C VAL A 236 -6.50 -7.40 0.92
N ALA A 237 -7.32 -6.36 0.69
CA ALA A 237 -8.67 -6.45 0.12
C ALA A 237 -9.47 -7.68 0.63
N ASN A 238 -9.77 -8.63 -0.25
CA ASN A 238 -10.49 -9.86 0.08
C ASN A 238 -9.57 -11.04 0.39
N ASN A 239 -8.26 -10.93 0.16
CA ASN A 239 -7.29 -11.98 0.35
C ASN A 239 -6.75 -12.01 1.78
N ARG A 240 -7.61 -12.36 2.73
CA ARG A 240 -7.21 -12.44 4.16
C ARG A 240 -6.12 -13.47 4.46
N LYS A 241 -5.76 -14.35 3.50
CA LYS A 241 -4.72 -15.38 3.67
C LYS A 241 -3.32 -14.77 3.80
N ILE A 242 -3.06 -13.64 3.12
CA ILE A 242 -1.76 -12.96 3.14
C ILE A 242 -1.60 -11.99 4.31
N LEU A 243 -2.67 -11.67 5.04
CA LEU A 243 -2.69 -10.68 6.12
C LEU A 243 -1.58 -10.91 7.15
N HIS A 244 -1.42 -12.15 7.60
CA HIS A 244 -0.40 -12.50 8.59
C HIS A 244 1.01 -12.29 8.04
N SER A 245 1.27 -12.73 6.80
CA SER A 245 2.56 -12.50 6.13
C SER A 245 2.86 -11.00 5.95
N CYS A 246 1.86 -10.21 5.57
CA CYS A 246 1.99 -8.76 5.47
C CYS A 246 2.32 -8.13 6.82
N ALA A 247 1.59 -8.48 7.88
CA ALA A 247 1.83 -7.99 9.23
C ALA A 247 3.23 -8.37 9.73
N SER A 248 3.66 -9.61 9.52
CA SER A 248 4.99 -10.10 9.89
C SER A 248 6.10 -9.28 9.23
N LYS A 249 6.01 -9.05 7.93
CA LYS A 249 6.98 -8.25 7.17
C LYS A 249 6.99 -6.78 7.60
N THR A 250 5.87 -6.23 8.05
CA THR A 250 5.76 -4.85 8.53
C THR A 250 5.83 -4.72 10.05
N TRP A 251 6.17 -5.79 10.77
CA TRP A 251 6.15 -5.82 12.24
C TRP A 251 7.09 -4.79 12.85
N ASN A 252 8.35 -4.76 12.39
CA ASN A 252 9.33 -3.80 12.89
C ASN A 252 8.87 -2.35 12.68
N HIS A 253 8.20 -2.07 11.57
CA HIS A 253 7.65 -0.75 11.31
C HIS A 253 6.49 -0.42 12.27
N PHE A 254 5.58 -1.36 12.53
CA PHE A 254 4.55 -1.21 13.55
C PHE A 254 5.14 -0.99 14.95
N VAL A 255 6.20 -1.73 15.31
CA VAL A 255 6.93 -1.53 16.58
C VAL A 255 7.55 -0.14 16.65
N SER A 256 8.19 0.33 15.57
CA SER A 256 8.70 1.72 15.50
C SER A 256 7.60 2.76 15.68
N GLN A 257 6.40 2.52 15.15
CA GLN A 257 5.26 3.42 15.37
C GLN A 257 4.80 3.43 16.83
N ILE A 258 4.71 2.26 17.48
CA ILE A 258 4.40 2.19 18.91
C ILE A 258 5.47 2.93 19.72
N GLU A 259 6.75 2.73 19.43
CA GLU A 259 7.85 3.39 20.14
C GLU A 259 7.83 4.92 19.92
N TYR A 260 7.49 5.37 18.71
CA TYR A 260 7.34 6.78 18.36
C TYR A 260 6.17 7.44 19.10
N ILE A 261 5.01 6.79 19.13
CA ILE A 261 3.79 7.28 19.80
C ILE A 261 3.94 7.21 21.32
N ASN A 262 4.65 6.20 21.82
CA ASN A 262 4.82 5.87 23.23
C ASN A 262 3.48 5.80 24.01
N PRO A 263 2.52 4.97 23.56
CA PRO A 263 1.19 4.92 24.16
C PRO A 263 1.22 4.35 25.57
N LYS A 264 0.28 4.79 26.41
CA LYS A 264 0.04 4.24 27.75
C LYS A 264 -0.87 3.02 27.71
N LEU A 265 -1.77 2.96 26.74
CA LEU A 265 -2.67 1.85 26.47
C LEU A 265 -2.76 1.60 24.97
N ILE A 266 -2.65 0.33 24.58
CA ILE A 266 -2.90 -0.16 23.23
C ILE A 266 -4.21 -0.94 23.22
N VAL A 267 -5.14 -0.62 22.33
CA VAL A 267 -6.38 -1.36 22.14
C VAL A 267 -6.35 -2.07 20.79
N LEU A 268 -6.38 -3.41 20.81
CA LEU A 268 -6.41 -4.21 19.59
C LEU A 268 -7.85 -4.46 19.17
N LEU A 269 -8.20 -4.14 17.93
CA LEU A 269 -9.56 -4.30 17.40
C LEU A 269 -9.74 -5.64 16.69
N GLY A 270 -10.34 -6.60 17.39
CA GLY A 270 -10.79 -7.87 16.82
C GLY A 270 -9.85 -9.04 17.06
N LYS A 271 -10.45 -10.24 17.11
CA LYS A 271 -9.74 -11.50 17.38
C LYS A 271 -8.58 -11.72 16.41
N LYS A 272 -8.76 -11.46 15.12
CA LYS A 272 -7.71 -11.72 14.11
C LYS A 272 -6.48 -10.83 14.34
N THR A 273 -6.68 -9.55 14.63
CA THR A 273 -5.60 -8.62 15.02
C THR A 273 -4.90 -9.09 16.29
N THR A 274 -5.66 -9.54 17.31
CA THR A 274 -5.10 -10.13 18.53
C THR A 274 -4.28 -11.38 18.25
N ASP A 275 -4.79 -12.31 17.44
CA ASP A 275 -4.10 -13.56 17.11
C ASP A 275 -2.75 -13.28 16.41
N ILE A 276 -2.73 -12.34 15.46
CA ILE A 276 -1.49 -11.93 14.76
C ILE A 276 -0.52 -11.27 15.74
N PHE A 277 -1.03 -10.37 16.59
CA PHE A 277 -0.21 -9.70 17.57
C PHE A 277 0.43 -10.68 18.56
N ASN A 278 -0.35 -11.65 19.06
CA ASN A 278 0.14 -12.71 19.95
C ASN A 278 1.30 -13.48 19.33
N ASP A 279 1.16 -13.89 18.06
CA ASP A 279 2.20 -14.62 17.34
C ASP A 279 3.47 -13.78 17.12
N LEU A 280 3.32 -12.53 16.70
CA LEU A 280 4.48 -11.66 16.40
C LEU A 280 5.18 -11.11 17.65
N ALA A 281 4.46 -10.94 18.75
CA ALA A 281 4.99 -10.45 20.03
C ALA A 281 5.34 -11.57 21.02
N ASP A 282 5.16 -12.83 20.63
CA ASP A 282 5.35 -14.02 21.48
C ASP A 282 4.63 -13.89 22.83
N CYS A 283 3.31 -13.67 22.78
CA CYS A 283 2.48 -13.49 23.96
C CYS A 283 1.09 -14.14 23.80
N ASP A 284 0.34 -14.22 24.89
CA ASP A 284 -1.00 -14.83 24.91
C ASP A 284 -2.04 -13.87 25.49
N LEU A 285 -2.51 -12.94 24.65
CA LEU A 285 -3.59 -12.02 24.98
C LEU A 285 -4.94 -12.63 24.62
N SER A 286 -5.91 -12.44 25.51
CA SER A 286 -7.31 -12.80 25.29
C SER A 286 -8.19 -11.57 25.16
N VAL A 287 -9.18 -11.62 24.26
CA VAL A 287 -10.18 -10.55 24.09
C VAL A 287 -10.92 -10.30 25.41
N GLY A 288 -10.90 -9.04 25.86
CA GLY A 288 -11.54 -8.58 27.10
C GLY A 288 -10.62 -8.53 28.33
N SER A 289 -9.41 -9.09 28.25
CA SER A 289 -8.45 -9.14 29.35
C SER A 289 -7.29 -8.17 29.11
N MET A 290 -7.06 -7.23 30.04
CA MET A 290 -5.94 -6.32 29.95
C MET A 290 -4.66 -6.93 30.56
N ALA A 291 -3.58 -6.93 29.78
CA ALA A 291 -2.26 -7.40 30.23
C ALA A 291 -1.19 -6.32 30.04
N ALA A 292 -0.10 -6.43 30.78
CA ALA A 292 1.13 -5.72 30.49
C ALA A 292 2.08 -6.69 29.76
N ILE A 293 2.65 -6.26 28.65
CA ILE A 293 3.61 -7.05 27.88
C ILE A 293 4.86 -6.23 27.59
N LYS A 294 5.95 -6.90 27.23
CA LYS A 294 7.22 -6.26 26.92
C LYS A 294 7.53 -6.42 25.43
N ILE A 295 7.69 -5.31 24.71
CA ILE A 295 8.15 -5.28 23.32
C ILE A 295 9.44 -4.46 23.29
N ASN A 296 10.52 -5.02 22.74
CA ASN A 296 11.85 -4.39 22.70
C ASN A 296 12.31 -3.80 24.06
N GLY A 297 12.02 -4.51 25.15
CA GLY A 297 12.41 -4.07 26.50
C GLY A 297 11.50 -3.01 27.13
N ARG A 298 10.50 -2.48 26.42
CA ARG A 298 9.52 -1.50 26.93
C ARG A 298 8.20 -2.17 27.30
N ASP A 299 7.63 -1.76 28.42
CA ASP A 299 6.35 -2.27 28.90
C ASP A 299 5.17 -1.51 28.27
N TYR A 300 4.21 -2.24 27.72
CA TYR A 300 2.98 -1.73 27.14
C TYR A 300 1.78 -2.39 27.79
N HIS A 301 0.74 -1.60 28.09
CA HIS A 301 -0.55 -2.12 28.51
C HIS A 301 -1.42 -2.34 27.29
N ILE A 302 -2.03 -3.52 27.19
CA ILE A 302 -2.82 -3.91 26.03
C ILE A 302 -4.17 -4.44 26.46
N LEU A 303 -5.22 -3.95 25.82
CA LEU A 303 -6.59 -4.44 25.97
C LEU A 303 -7.13 -4.84 24.58
N PRO A 304 -7.14 -6.12 24.24
CA PRO A 304 -7.82 -6.58 23.03
C PRO A 304 -9.34 -6.55 23.23
N ILE A 305 -10.07 -6.05 22.24
CA ILE A 305 -11.54 -6.02 22.23
C ILE A 305 -12.08 -6.64 20.94
N TYR A 306 -13.39 -6.90 20.84
CA TYR A 306 -13.97 -7.32 19.58
C TYR A 306 -13.99 -6.18 18.57
N HIS A 307 -13.82 -6.50 17.28
CA HIS A 307 -13.83 -5.50 16.22
C HIS A 307 -15.19 -4.76 16.23
N PRO A 308 -15.24 -3.41 16.25
CA PRO A 308 -16.48 -2.62 16.37
C PRO A 308 -17.43 -2.64 15.16
N SER A 309 -17.14 -3.48 14.16
CA SER A 309 -17.96 -3.57 12.94
C SER A 309 -19.40 -3.96 13.28
N PRO A 310 -20.43 -3.34 12.67
CA PRO A 310 -21.82 -3.74 12.86
C PRO A 310 -22.09 -5.22 12.58
N LEU A 311 -21.30 -5.83 11.68
CA LEU A 311 -21.39 -7.25 11.32
C LEU A 311 -20.85 -8.18 12.41
N ASN A 312 -20.15 -7.65 13.41
CA ASN A 312 -19.69 -8.43 14.54
C ASN A 312 -20.70 -8.32 15.70
N PRO A 313 -21.50 -9.38 15.98
CA PRO A 313 -22.46 -9.35 17.07
C PRO A 313 -21.78 -9.26 18.44
N LYS A 314 -20.55 -9.80 18.58
CA LYS A 314 -19.83 -9.80 19.85
C LYS A 314 -19.33 -8.41 20.27
N ARG A 315 -19.39 -7.40 19.39
CA ARG A 315 -18.98 -6.01 19.71
C ARG A 315 -19.69 -5.43 20.93
N VAL A 316 -20.92 -5.88 21.22
CA VAL A 316 -21.70 -5.42 22.38
C VAL A 316 -21.00 -5.73 23.71
N GLN A 317 -20.15 -6.75 23.75
CA GLN A 317 -19.38 -7.14 24.94
C GLN A 317 -18.27 -6.14 25.27
N ASN A 318 -17.85 -5.31 24.30
CA ASN A 318 -16.78 -4.33 24.51
C ASN A 318 -17.10 -3.34 25.64
N ALA A 319 -18.38 -2.99 25.82
CA ALA A 319 -18.81 -2.14 26.92
C ALA A 319 -18.43 -2.74 28.28
N ASN A 320 -18.70 -4.03 28.48
CA ASN A 320 -18.37 -4.73 29.71
C ASN A 320 -16.86 -4.87 29.91
N TYR A 321 -16.09 -5.07 28.84
CA TYR A 321 -14.63 -5.15 28.91
C TYR A 321 -13.99 -3.81 29.26
N ILE A 322 -14.54 -2.71 28.77
CA ILE A 322 -14.07 -1.37 29.12
C ILE A 322 -14.44 -1.06 30.56
N GLU A 323 -15.69 -1.31 30.94
CA GLU A 323 -16.18 -1.07 32.31
C GLU A 323 -15.34 -1.83 33.35
N SER A 324 -15.09 -3.13 33.12
CA SER A 324 -14.30 -3.96 34.05
C SER A 324 -12.85 -3.49 34.20
N ASN A 325 -12.32 -2.74 33.22
CA ASN A 325 -10.97 -2.20 33.22
C ASN A 325 -10.92 -0.68 33.45
N LEU A 326 -12.07 0.00 33.62
CA LEU A 326 -12.20 1.46 33.48
C LEU A 326 -11.27 2.22 34.43
N LYS A 327 -11.23 1.81 35.70
CA LYS A 327 -10.36 2.43 36.72
C LYS A 327 -8.88 2.33 36.34
N ARG A 328 -8.45 1.20 35.78
CA ARG A 328 -7.07 1.00 35.32
C ARG A 328 -6.79 1.81 34.05
N ILE A 329 -7.73 1.84 33.11
CA ILE A 329 -7.62 2.65 31.88
C ILE A 329 -7.44 4.13 32.25
N ARG A 330 -8.33 4.71 33.06
CA ARG A 330 -8.26 6.12 33.45
C ARG A 330 -6.96 6.46 34.17
N LYS A 331 -6.51 5.58 35.08
CA LYS A 331 -5.21 5.72 35.74
C LYS A 331 -4.04 5.74 34.76
N LEU A 332 -4.05 4.89 33.72
CA LEU A 332 -3.00 4.84 32.71
C LEU A 332 -2.99 6.10 31.82
N LEU A 333 -4.18 6.63 31.53
CA LEU A 333 -4.35 7.81 30.68
C LEU A 333 -4.25 9.14 31.45
N SER A 334 -4.11 9.10 32.79
CA SER A 334 -4.12 10.26 33.67
C SER A 334 -5.41 11.09 33.57
N LEU A 335 -6.55 10.39 33.53
CA LEU A 335 -7.92 10.94 33.46
C LEU A 335 -8.65 10.83 34.79
#